data_AF-A0A941D2F1-F1
#
_entry.id   AF-A0A941D2F1-F1
#
_cell.length_a   1.000
_cell.length_b   1.000
_cell.length_c   1.000
_cell.angle_alpha   90.00
_cell.angle_beta   90.00
_cell.angle_gamma   90.00
#
_symmetry.space_group_name_H-M   'P 1'
#
loop_
_entity.id
_entity.type
_entity.pdbx_description
1 polymer ?
#
loop_
_entity_poly.entity_id
_entity_poly.type
_entity_poly.pdbx_seq_one_letter_code
_entity_poly.pdbx_strand_id
1 'polypeptide(L)'
;MSFGSGGPETERPRDADLARYDALVAQRFPEAPGLAINAYWSGWIGATVDHLPIHGSTSHWGNVHYALGCNGHGIALASYLGEAIAERILGLPRLDLEVFRRWVPNIPTAALRWVAFRAVALPLEQRDKQLDREIPRLRR
;
A
#
# COMPACT_ATOMS: atom_id res chain seq x y z
N MET A 1 5.43 8.74 -4.80
CA MET A 1 5.00 9.12 -3.42
C MET A 1 5.42 7.99 -2.49
N SER A 2 6.57 8.12 -1.84
CA SER A 2 7.09 7.09 -0.95
C SER A 2 6.51 7.29 0.44
N PHE A 3 5.50 6.48 0.79
CA PHE A 3 5.23 6.11 2.18
C PHE A 3 6.11 4.91 2.46
N GLY A 4 7.26 5.15 3.09
CA GLY A 4 8.29 4.14 3.31
C GLY A 4 9.21 4.00 2.10
N SER A 5 10.50 4.22 2.36
CA SER A 5 11.58 3.58 1.59
C SER A 5 11.18 2.11 1.42
N GLY A 6 11.10 1.59 0.19
CA GLY A 6 10.69 0.20 -0.10
C GLY A 6 11.68 -0.88 0.39
N GLY A 7 12.34 -0.65 1.53
CA GLY A 7 13.16 -1.60 2.25
C GLY A 7 12.34 -2.44 3.22
N PRO A 8 12.94 -3.51 3.79
CA PRO A 8 12.31 -4.29 4.85
C PRO A 8 11.84 -3.40 6.00
N GLU A 9 10.75 -3.85 6.63
CA GLU A 9 10.19 -3.25 7.85
C GLU A 9 11.33 -3.09 8.86
N THR A 10 11.67 -1.84 9.21
CA THR A 10 12.79 -1.39 10.09
C THR A 10 14.12 -0.96 9.47
N GLU A 11 14.28 -0.91 8.14
CA GLU A 11 15.53 -0.36 7.57
C GLU A 11 15.62 1.17 7.76
N ARG A 12 16.72 1.64 8.37
CA ARG A 12 17.00 3.08 8.52
C ARG A 12 17.00 3.74 7.13
N PRO A 13 16.26 4.84 6.90
CA PRO A 13 16.31 5.58 5.64
C PRO A 13 17.74 6.05 5.33
N ARG A 14 18.07 6.14 4.04
CA ARG A 14 19.39 6.63 3.62
C ARG A 14 19.56 8.08 4.06
N ASP A 15 20.78 8.51 4.35
CA ASP A 15 21.04 9.87 4.83
C ASP A 15 20.52 10.96 3.87
N ALA A 16 20.53 10.69 2.56
CA ALA A 16 19.93 11.58 1.55
C ALA A 16 18.41 11.72 1.69
N ASP A 17 17.72 10.64 2.09
CA ASP A 17 16.27 10.66 2.32
C ASP A 17 15.96 11.42 3.64
N LEU A 18 16.78 11.25 4.67
CA LEU A 18 16.66 11.99 5.94
C LEU A 18 16.74 13.49 5.73
N ALA A 19 17.77 13.98 5.04
CA ALA A 19 17.92 15.40 4.71
C ALA A 19 16.75 15.93 3.87
N ARG A 20 16.21 15.11 2.95
CA ARG A 20 15.01 15.46 2.18
C ARG A 20 13.78 15.58 3.08
N TYR A 21 13.59 14.68 4.04
CA TYR A 21 12.47 14.75 4.98
C TYR A 21 12.56 15.97 5.90
N ASP A 22 13.74 16.28 6.44
CA ASP A 22 13.94 17.47 7.28
C ASP A 22 13.59 18.75 6.52
N ALA A 23 14.04 18.87 5.27
CA ALA A 23 13.72 20.01 4.41
C ALA A 23 12.21 20.11 4.12
N LEU A 24 11.52 18.98 3.91
CA LEU A 24 10.07 18.95 3.68
C LEU A 24 9.29 19.35 4.94
N VAL A 25 9.72 18.89 6.12
CA VAL A 25 9.10 19.27 7.40
C VAL A 25 9.25 20.77 7.63
N ALA A 26 10.46 21.32 7.46
CA ALA A 26 10.72 22.75 7.59
C ALA A 26 9.91 23.59 6.57
N GLN A 27 9.75 23.10 5.34
CA GLN A 27 8.90 23.75 4.33
C GLN A 27 7.42 23.72 4.70
N ARG A 28 6.94 22.63 5.30
CA ARG A 28 5.51 22.44 5.57
C ARG A 28 5.04 23.06 6.88
N PHE A 29 5.94 23.16 7.87
CA PHE A 29 5.69 23.70 9.21
C PHE A 29 6.68 24.83 9.54
N PRO A 30 6.65 25.96 8.81
CA PRO A 30 7.57 27.08 9.04
C PRO A 30 7.47 27.69 10.45
N GLU A 31 6.35 27.52 11.12
CA GLU A 31 6.08 27.99 12.49
C GLU A 31 6.79 27.17 13.58
N ALA A 32 7.33 25.99 13.26
CA ALA A 32 7.99 25.09 14.20
C ALA A 32 9.47 24.85 13.83
N PRO A 33 10.32 25.89 13.87
CA PRO A 33 11.73 25.75 13.50
C PRO A 33 12.46 24.80 14.45
N GLY A 34 13.31 23.95 13.89
CA GLY A 34 14.13 23.01 14.67
C GLY A 34 13.42 21.74 15.13
N LEU A 35 12.21 21.46 14.63
CA LEU A 35 11.55 20.17 14.87
C LEU A 35 12.39 19.03 14.29
N ALA A 36 12.87 18.14 15.17
CA ALA A 36 13.64 16.96 14.78
C ALA A 36 12.72 15.75 14.58
N ILE A 37 13.00 14.95 13.55
CA ILE A 37 12.32 13.68 13.34
C ILE A 37 12.91 12.64 14.30
N ASN A 38 12.11 12.14 15.25
CA ASN A 38 12.57 11.22 16.29
C ASN A 38 12.53 9.74 15.87
N ALA A 39 11.67 9.37 14.91
CA ALA A 39 11.47 7.99 14.51
C ALA A 39 11.07 7.89 13.04
N TYR A 40 11.37 6.74 12.45
CA TYR A 40 11.04 6.40 11.07
C TYR A 40 10.39 5.04 11.01
N TRP A 41 9.51 4.89 10.03
CA TRP A 41 8.88 3.63 9.68
C TRP A 41 8.88 3.47 8.17
N SER A 42 9.02 2.22 7.75
CA SER A 42 8.97 1.80 6.36
C SER A 42 8.37 0.41 6.31
N GLY A 43 7.85 0.05 5.14
CA GLY A 43 7.30 -1.27 4.94
C GLY A 43 6.63 -1.38 3.59
N TRP A 44 6.27 -2.61 3.25
CA TRP A 44 5.56 -2.91 2.03
C TRP A 44 4.09 -2.57 2.18
N ILE A 45 3.56 -1.81 1.23
CA ILE A 45 2.12 -1.59 1.11
C ILE A 45 1.58 -2.58 0.09
N GLY A 46 0.56 -3.34 0.49
CA GLY A 46 -0.23 -4.13 -0.46
C GLY A 46 -0.96 -3.20 -1.42
N ALA A 47 -0.52 -3.19 -2.68
CA ALA A 47 -1.11 -2.40 -3.73
C ALA A 47 -1.78 -3.28 -4.79
N THR A 48 -2.87 -2.79 -5.37
CA THR A 48 -3.53 -3.38 -6.53
C THR A 48 -3.41 -2.43 -7.71
N VAL A 49 -3.49 -2.97 -8.92
CA VAL A 49 -3.27 -2.22 -10.17
C VAL A 49 -4.31 -1.12 -10.39
N ASP A 50 -5.51 -1.29 -9.88
CA ASP A 50 -6.68 -0.41 -10.01
C ASP A 50 -7.03 0.37 -8.73
N HIS A 51 -6.19 0.29 -7.71
CA HIS A 51 -6.36 0.95 -6.40
C HIS A 51 -7.61 0.59 -5.58
N LEU A 52 -8.39 -0.43 -5.97
CA LEU A 52 -9.49 -0.95 -5.15
C LEU A 52 -8.99 -2.04 -4.18
N PRO A 53 -9.68 -2.38 -3.08
CA PRO A 53 -9.30 -3.51 -2.21
C PRO A 53 -9.75 -4.86 -2.75
N ILE A 54 -9.00 -5.94 -2.49
CA ILE A 54 -9.39 -7.32 -2.82
C ILE A 54 -10.10 -7.89 -1.60
N HIS A 55 -11.29 -8.47 -1.76
CA HIS A 55 -11.95 -9.22 -0.69
C HIS A 55 -12.66 -10.47 -1.23
N GLY A 56 -12.92 -11.44 -0.36
CA GLY A 56 -13.65 -12.64 -0.72
C GLY A 56 -13.56 -13.75 0.32
N SER A 57 -13.98 -14.95 -0.10
CA SER A 57 -13.84 -16.19 0.65
C SER A 57 -13.16 -17.26 -0.20
N THR A 58 -12.39 -18.16 0.40
CA THR A 58 -11.73 -19.27 -0.33
C THR A 58 -12.69 -20.45 -0.55
N SER A 59 -12.54 -21.15 -1.67
CA SER A 59 -13.57 -22.07 -2.20
C SER A 59 -13.64 -23.44 -1.51
N HIS A 60 -12.54 -23.93 -0.93
CA HIS A 60 -12.52 -25.32 -0.44
C HIS A 60 -13.43 -25.55 0.77
N TRP A 61 -13.61 -24.53 1.61
CA TRP A 61 -14.43 -24.63 2.83
C TRP A 61 -15.32 -23.41 3.06
N GLY A 62 -15.21 -22.35 2.25
CA GLY A 62 -16.03 -21.14 2.36
C GLY A 62 -15.84 -20.32 3.65
N ASN A 63 -15.02 -20.80 4.57
CA ASN A 63 -14.85 -20.32 5.95
C ASN A 63 -13.61 -19.44 6.16
N VAL A 64 -12.79 -19.26 5.12
CA VAL A 64 -11.65 -18.34 5.15
C VAL A 64 -12.03 -17.10 4.39
N HIS A 65 -12.24 -16.01 5.13
CA HIS A 65 -12.52 -14.69 4.59
C HIS A 65 -11.23 -13.86 4.54
N TYR A 66 -11.04 -13.08 3.48
CA TYR A 66 -9.86 -12.25 3.31
C TYR A 66 -10.21 -10.85 2.81
N ALA A 67 -9.40 -9.88 3.23
CA ALA A 67 -9.34 -8.52 2.72
C ALA A 67 -7.85 -8.15 2.55
N LEU A 68 -7.47 -7.73 1.35
CA LEU A 68 -6.07 -7.54 0.94
C LEU A 68 -5.95 -6.29 0.05
N GLY A 69 -4.73 -5.75 -0.04
CA GLY A 69 -4.45 -4.68 -1.01
C GLY A 69 -5.22 -3.39 -0.72
N CYS A 70 -5.22 -2.91 0.53
CA CYS A 70 -5.90 -1.66 0.90
C CYS A 70 -5.19 -0.38 0.40
N ASN A 71 -4.16 -0.50 -0.46
CA ASN A 71 -3.54 0.62 -1.20
C ASN A 71 -3.15 1.83 -0.32
N GLY A 72 -2.61 1.59 0.89
CA GLY A 72 -2.22 2.65 1.82
C GLY A 72 -3.37 3.27 2.63
N HIS A 73 -4.62 2.86 2.39
CA HIS A 73 -5.82 3.30 3.13
C HIS A 73 -6.22 2.29 4.22
N GLY A 74 -5.23 1.60 4.80
CA GLY A 74 -5.44 0.44 5.67
C GLY A 74 -6.39 0.71 6.83
N ILE A 75 -6.29 1.85 7.52
CA ILE A 75 -7.14 2.14 8.68
C ILE A 75 -8.62 2.22 8.29
N ALA A 76 -8.94 3.06 7.29
CA ALA A 76 -10.32 3.26 6.87
C ALA A 76 -10.88 2.02 6.15
N LEU A 77 -10.17 1.50 5.15
CA LEU A 77 -10.64 0.37 4.37
C LEU A 77 -10.65 -0.94 5.16
N ALA A 78 -9.67 -1.21 6.03
CA ALA A 78 -9.70 -2.44 6.82
C ALA A 78 -10.85 -2.43 7.84
N SER A 79 -11.19 -1.27 8.41
CA SER A 79 -12.34 -1.15 9.32
C SER A 79 -13.64 -1.46 8.58
N TYR A 80 -13.86 -0.82 7.44
CA TYR A 80 -15.05 -1.02 6.61
C TYR A 80 -15.15 -2.46 6.05
N LEU A 81 -14.05 -3.02 5.55
CA LEU A 81 -14.03 -4.39 5.04
C LEU A 81 -14.17 -5.43 6.15
N GLY A 82 -13.64 -5.14 7.35
CA GLY A 82 -13.79 -6.00 8.52
C GLY A 82 -15.25 -6.12 8.94
N GLU A 83 -15.96 -5.00 9.01
CA GLU A 83 -17.40 -4.97 9.26
C GLU A 83 -18.17 -5.77 8.20
N ALA A 84 -17.88 -5.53 6.91
CA ALA A 84 -18.55 -6.24 5.83
C ALA A 84 -18.25 -7.76 5.79
N ILE A 85 -17.05 -8.18 6.20
CA ILE A 85 -16.71 -9.59 6.38
C ILE A 85 -17.53 -10.18 7.52
N ALA A 86 -17.68 -9.46 8.63
CA ALA A 86 -18.52 -9.90 9.75
C ALA A 86 -19.98 -10.06 9.34
N GLU A 87 -20.55 -9.11 8.60
CA GLU A 87 -21.91 -9.22 8.08
C GLU A 87 -22.07 -10.40 7.12
N ARG A 88 -21.09 -10.65 6.24
CA ARG A 88 -21.09 -11.83 5.37
C ARG A 88 -21.08 -13.13 6.17
N ILE A 89 -20.30 -13.21 7.26
CA ILE A 89 -20.28 -14.38 8.16
C ILE A 89 -21.67 -14.61 8.78
N LEU A 90 -22.39 -13.54 9.09
CA LEU A 90 -23.76 -13.58 9.61
C LEU A 90 -24.83 -13.84 8.53
N GLY A 91 -24.44 -14.03 7.26
CA GLY A 91 -25.37 -14.26 6.15
C GLY A 91 -26.01 -13.01 5.57
N LEU A 92 -25.45 -11.83 5.85
CA LEU A 92 -25.92 -10.52 5.40
C LEU A 92 -24.89 -9.85 4.46
N PRO A 93 -24.69 -10.35 3.23
CA PRO A 93 -23.67 -9.77 2.34
C PRO A 93 -24.06 -8.36 1.87
N ARG A 94 -23.11 -7.41 1.94
CA ARG A 94 -23.30 -6.06 1.36
C ARG A 94 -23.18 -6.09 -0.16
N LEU A 95 -24.14 -5.47 -0.84
CA LEU A 95 -24.22 -5.43 -2.31
C LEU A 95 -23.14 -4.52 -2.92
N ASP A 96 -22.83 -3.39 -2.27
CA ASP A 96 -21.81 -2.44 -2.70
C ASP A 96 -20.44 -3.11 -2.85
N LEU A 97 -20.10 -4.06 -1.98
CA LEU A 97 -18.86 -4.83 -2.04
C LEU A 97 -18.90 -5.99 -3.04
N GLU A 98 -20.03 -6.66 -3.22
CA GLU A 98 -20.12 -7.75 -4.22
C GLU A 98 -19.84 -7.24 -5.64
N VAL A 99 -20.19 -5.98 -5.94
CA VAL A 99 -19.89 -5.35 -7.25
C VAL A 99 -18.38 -5.21 -7.50
N PHE A 100 -17.59 -5.00 -6.45
CA PHE A 100 -16.14 -4.85 -6.54
C PHE A 100 -15.38 -6.15 -6.24
N ARG A 101 -16.08 -7.27 -6.10
CA ARG A 101 -15.46 -8.56 -5.84
C ARG A 101 -14.68 -9.03 -7.06
N ARG A 102 -13.45 -9.49 -6.82
CA ARG A 102 -12.50 -9.81 -7.87
C ARG A 102 -12.09 -11.26 -7.81
N TRP A 103 -11.91 -11.84 -8.99
CA TRP A 103 -11.22 -13.10 -9.09
C TRP A 103 -9.71 -12.88 -8.90
N VAL A 104 -9.13 -13.60 -7.95
CA VAL A 104 -7.67 -13.62 -7.75
C VAL A 104 -7.15 -14.96 -8.26
N PRO A 105 -6.28 -14.99 -9.28
CA PRO A 105 -5.71 -16.23 -9.76
C PRO A 105 -4.90 -16.91 -8.66
N ASN A 106 -5.13 -18.21 -8.47
CA ASN A 106 -4.28 -19.01 -7.59
C ASN A 106 -2.98 -19.34 -8.33
N ILE A 107 -1.92 -18.60 -8.03
CA ILE A 107 -0.59 -18.87 -8.57
C ILE A 107 0.05 -19.99 -7.72
N PRO A 108 0.30 -21.18 -8.28
CA PRO A 108 0.51 -22.40 -7.50
C PRO A 108 1.82 -22.44 -6.71
N THR A 109 2.88 -21.78 -7.20
CA THR A 109 4.20 -21.82 -6.56
C THR A 109 4.66 -20.45 -6.07
N ALA A 110 5.43 -20.45 -4.97
CA ALA A 110 6.02 -19.23 -4.42
C ALA A 110 6.96 -18.55 -5.43
N ALA A 111 7.71 -19.33 -6.21
CA ALA A 111 8.61 -18.81 -7.25
C ALA A 111 7.84 -18.05 -8.34
N LEU A 112 6.72 -18.61 -8.85
CA LEU A 112 5.88 -17.93 -9.83
C LEU A 112 5.24 -16.66 -9.26
N ARG A 113 4.78 -16.69 -8.00
CA ARG A 113 4.27 -15.49 -7.31
C ARG A 113 5.31 -14.39 -7.23
N TRP A 114 6.56 -14.74 -6.90
CA TRP A 114 7.64 -13.77 -6.81
C TRP A 114 8.02 -13.18 -8.18
N VAL A 115 8.08 -14.01 -9.22
CA VAL A 115 8.31 -13.54 -10.60
C VAL A 115 7.20 -12.60 -11.05
N ALA A 116 5.93 -12.98 -10.83
CA ALA A 116 4.78 -12.13 -11.15
C ALA A 116 4.81 -10.80 -10.37
N PHE A 117 5.12 -10.85 -9.08
CA PHE A 117 5.33 -9.65 -8.26
C PHE A 117 6.42 -8.75 -8.85
N ARG A 118 7.60 -9.29 -9.18
CA ARG A 118 8.72 -8.51 -9.75
C ARG A 118 8.37 -7.91 -11.11
N ALA A 119 7.64 -8.64 -11.95
CA ALA A 119 7.18 -8.15 -13.25
C ALA A 119 6.26 -6.93 -13.12
N VAL A 120 5.48 -6.84 -12.04
CA VAL A 120 4.61 -5.69 -11.75
C VAL A 120 5.36 -4.58 -10.99
N ALA A 121 6.17 -4.93 -9.99
CA ALA A 121 6.83 -3.98 -9.11
C ALA A 121 7.94 -3.19 -9.82
N LEU A 122 8.76 -3.84 -10.66
CA LEU A 122 9.89 -3.18 -11.30
C LEU A 122 9.49 -2.00 -12.21
N PRO A 123 8.47 -2.11 -13.09
CA PRO A 123 7.98 -0.97 -13.86
C PRO A 123 7.46 0.18 -12.98
N LEU A 124 6.78 -0.14 -11.87
CA LEU A 124 6.27 0.88 -10.94
C LEU A 124 7.42 1.62 -10.25
N GLU A 125 8.44 0.91 -9.79
CA GLU A 125 9.66 1.52 -9.22
C GLU A 125 10.40 2.39 -10.25
N GLN A 126 10.48 1.94 -11.50
CA GLN A 126 11.07 2.73 -12.59
C GLN A 126 10.26 4.00 -12.85
N ARG A 127 8.94 3.90 -12.87
CA ARG A 127 8.05 5.05 -13.09
C ARG A 127 8.10 6.03 -11.93
N ASP A 128 8.14 5.57 -10.69
CA ASP A 128 8.30 6.43 -9.51
C ASP A 128 9.64 7.18 -9.57
N LYS A 129 10.74 6.52 -9.93
CA LYS A 129 12.05 7.18 -10.16
C LYS A 129 12.02 8.21 -11.28
N GLN A 130 11.28 7.96 -12.36
CA GLN A 130 11.10 8.93 -13.45
C GLN A 130 10.31 10.15 -12.95
N LEU A 131 9.19 9.93 -12.26
CA LEU A 131 8.36 10.99 -11.69
C LEU A 131 9.15 11.85 -10.70
N ASP A 132 9.95 11.23 -9.82
CA ASP A 132 10.79 11.96 -8.87
C ASP A 132 11.82 12.87 -9.56
N ARG A 133 12.30 12.50 -10.77
CA ARG A 133 13.16 13.36 -11.59
C ARG A 133 12.40 14.51 -12.28
N GLU A 134 11.11 14.34 -12.53
CA GLU A 134 10.26 15.32 -13.20
C GLU A 134 9.67 16.36 -12.24
N ILE A 135 9.42 16.00 -10.97
CA ILE A 135 8.81 16.90 -9.96
C ILE A 135 9.47 18.29 -9.86
N PRO A 136 10.81 18.44 -9.85
CA PRO A 136 11.43 19.77 -9.81
C PRO A 136 11.11 20.64 -11.03
N ARG A 137 10.77 20.03 -12.17
CA ARG A 137 10.40 20.75 -13.41
C ARG A 137 8.95 21.22 -13.38
N LEU A 138 8.06 20.49 -12.70
CA LEU A 138 6.63 20.78 -12.59
C LEU A 138 6.29 21.80 -11.50
N ARG A 139 7.24 22.13 -10.62
CA ARG A 139 7.10 23.15 -9.56
C ARG A 139 7.51 24.57 -10.00
N ARG A 140 7.80 24.80 -11.29
CA ARG A 140 8.07 26.13 -11.86
C ARG A 140 6.82 26.77 -12.44
#